data_AF-A0A5N7SQV2-F1
#
_entry.id   AF-A0A5N7SQV2-F1
#
_cell.length_a   1.000
_cell.length_b   1.000
_cell.length_c   1.000
_cell.angle_alpha   90.00
_cell.angle_beta   90.00
_cell.angle_gamma   90.00
#
_symmetry.space_group_name_H-M   'P 1'
#
loop_
_entity.id
_entity.type
_entity.pdbx_description
1 polymer ?
#
loop_
_entity_poly.entity_id
_entity_poly.type
_entity_poly.pdbx_seq_one_letter_code
_entity_poly.pdbx_strand_id
1 'polypeptide(L)'
;YEAAPGRCELMTVQGLGGVTPVNAASCEVVRDQCEALPEAQRCGAWQQRFRDARGRERFAAPENRDSARKDRERLQGVLEASNCPVPG
;
A
#
# COMPACT_ATOMS: atom_id res chain seq x y z
N TYR A 1 0.26 6.17 -15.61
CA TYR A 1 0.74 5.34 -14.50
C TYR A 1 2.23 5.13 -14.71
N GLU A 2 3.03 5.11 -13.66
CA GLU A 2 4.45 4.74 -13.74
C GLU A 2 4.57 3.24 -13.45
N ALA A 3 5.40 2.51 -14.20
CA ALA A 3 5.55 1.08 -14.04
C ALA A 3 6.31 0.78 -12.74
N ALA A 4 5.91 -0.27 -12.01
CA ALA A 4 6.60 -0.69 -10.81
C ALA A 4 8.09 -0.99 -11.12
N PRO A 5 9.02 -0.62 -10.22
CA PRO A 5 10.42 -0.94 -10.40
C PRO A 5 10.59 -2.46 -10.45
N GLY A 6 11.44 -2.94 -11.35
CA GLY A 6 11.71 -4.37 -11.47
C GLY A 6 12.42 -4.90 -10.23
N ARG A 7 12.10 -6.13 -9.82
CA ARG A 7 12.84 -6.89 -8.82
C ARG A 7 13.61 -8.03 -9.46
N CYS A 8 14.74 -8.40 -8.86
CA CYS A 8 15.53 -9.54 -9.28
C CYS A 8 14.99 -10.82 -8.63
N GLU A 9 14.45 -11.71 -9.44
CA GLU A 9 14.09 -13.06 -9.02
C GLU A 9 15.25 -14.01 -9.40
N LEU A 10 15.87 -14.64 -8.38
CA LEU A 10 17.06 -15.46 -8.57
C LEU A 10 16.71 -16.72 -9.38
N MET A 11 17.49 -16.98 -10.42
CA MET A 11 17.33 -18.17 -11.24
C MET A 11 18.29 -19.27 -10.78
N THR A 12 17.82 -20.51 -10.84
CA THR A 12 18.66 -21.69 -10.65
C THR A 12 19.48 -21.94 -11.91
N VAL A 13 20.81 -21.91 -11.80
CA VAL A 13 21.72 -22.20 -12.92
C VAL A 13 21.92 -23.71 -13.02
N GLN A 14 21.61 -24.29 -14.18
CA GLN A 14 21.77 -25.72 -14.45
C GLN A 14 23.21 -26.04 -14.89
N GLY A 15 23.67 -27.29 -14.68
CA GLY A 15 24.99 -27.76 -15.11
C GLY A 15 26.13 -27.57 -14.10
N LEU A 16 25.86 -27.05 -12.90
CA LEU A 16 26.85 -26.87 -11.82
C LEU A 16 26.73 -27.90 -10.66
N GLY A 17 25.96 -28.97 -10.84
CA GLY A 17 25.93 -30.09 -9.88
C GLY A 17 25.17 -29.86 -8.56
N GLY A 18 24.41 -28.76 -8.41
CA GLY A 18 23.64 -28.49 -7.20
C GLY A 18 23.32 -27.00 -6.98
N VAL A 19 22.99 -26.64 -5.73
CA VAL A 19 22.60 -25.29 -5.27
C VAL A 19 23.53 -24.21 -5.85
N THR A 20 22.95 -23.28 -6.61
CA THR A 20 23.69 -22.15 -7.17
C THR A 20 24.06 -21.16 -6.07
N PRO A 21 25.36 -20.88 -5.84
CA PRO A 21 25.76 -19.89 -4.84
C PRO A 21 25.39 -18.48 -5.31
N VAL A 22 25.01 -17.60 -4.38
CA VAL A 22 24.46 -16.26 -4.67
C VAL A 22 25.38 -15.37 -5.51
N ASN A 23 26.70 -15.60 -5.47
CA ASN A 23 27.69 -14.87 -6.25
C ASN A 23 27.82 -15.36 -7.71
N ALA A 24 27.09 -16.41 -8.09
CA ALA A 24 27.03 -16.96 -9.45
C ALA A 24 25.59 -17.10 -9.97
N ALA A 25 24.61 -16.49 -9.28
CA ALA A 25 23.22 -16.52 -9.68
C ALA A 25 22.95 -15.50 -10.80
N SER A 26 22.18 -15.92 -11.81
CA SER A 26 21.54 -15.00 -12.75
C SER A 26 20.19 -14.54 -12.19
N CYS A 27 19.72 -13.37 -12.63
CA CYS A 27 18.44 -12.82 -12.20
C CYS A 27 17.50 -12.64 -13.39
N GLU A 28 16.25 -13.07 -13.24
CA GLU A 28 15.16 -12.61 -14.08
C GLU A 28 14.63 -11.28 -13.53
N VAL A 29 14.51 -10.26 -14.39
CA VAL A 29 13.92 -8.98 -14.00
C VAL A 29 12.40 -9.10 -14.10
N VAL A 30 11.76 -9.30 -12.95
CA VAL A 30 10.30 -9.37 -12.86
C VAL A 30 9.75 -7.98 -12.57
N ARG A 31 8.73 -7.58 -13.33
CA ARG A 31 7.98 -6.32 -13.12
C ARG A 31 6.58 -6.64 -12.66
N ASP A 32 6.15 -5.99 -11.59
CA ASP A 32 4.78 -6.10 -11.13
C ASP A 32 3.84 -5.31 -12.06
N GLN A 33 2.70 -5.93 -12.36
CA GLN A 33 1.62 -5.28 -13.08
C GLN A 33 0.65 -4.68 -12.06
N CYS A 34 0.62 -3.35 -12.00
CA CYS A 34 -0.31 -2.64 -11.14
C CYS A 34 -1.63 -2.42 -11.88
N GLU A 35 -2.68 -3.09 -11.43
CA GLU A 35 -4.04 -2.89 -11.94
C GLU A 35 -4.86 -2.03 -10.98
N ALA A 36 -5.84 -1.31 -11.53
CA ALA A 36 -6.76 -0.54 -10.71
C ALA A 36 -7.64 -1.47 -9.88
N LEU A 37 -7.71 -1.23 -8.57
CA LEU A 37 -8.64 -1.96 -7.71
C LEU A 37 -10.09 -1.68 -8.13
N PRO A 38 -10.99 -2.69 -8.02
CA PRO A 38 -12.43 -2.49 -8.18
C PRO A 38 -12.90 -1.34 -7.29
N GLU A 39 -13.81 -0.52 -7.82
CA GLU A 39 -14.27 0.70 -7.13
C GLU A 39 -14.80 0.41 -5.73
N ALA A 40 -15.62 -0.63 -5.58
CA ALA A 40 -16.16 -1.04 -4.28
C ALA A 40 -15.06 -1.36 -3.26
N GLN A 41 -13.99 -2.06 -3.68
CA GLN A 41 -12.86 -2.38 -2.82
C GLN A 41 -12.07 -1.11 -2.47
N ARG A 42 -11.80 -0.26 -3.46
CA ARG A 42 -11.09 1.01 -3.27
C ARG A 42 -11.83 1.93 -2.30
N CYS A 43 -13.13 2.14 -2.50
CA CYS A 43 -13.94 3.00 -1.65
C CYS A 43 -14.13 2.40 -0.26
N GLY A 44 -14.36 1.09 -0.14
CA GLY A 44 -14.44 0.41 1.15
C GLY A 44 -13.15 0.56 1.98
N ALA A 45 -11.98 0.44 1.36
CA ALA A 45 -10.69 0.62 2.02
C ALA A 45 -10.49 2.06 2.53
N TRP A 46 -10.84 3.07 1.73
CA TRP A 46 -10.74 4.47 2.15
C TRP A 46 -11.70 4.83 3.28
N GLN A 47 -12.95 4.36 3.20
CA GLN A 47 -13.94 4.55 4.26
C GLN A 47 -13.49 3.88 5.56
N GLN A 48 -12.90 2.67 5.48
CA GLN A 48 -12.36 1.99 6.66
C GLN A 48 -11.20 2.79 7.28
N ARG A 49 -10.25 3.26 6.47
CA ARG A 49 -9.15 4.12 6.93
C ARG A 49 -9.65 5.37 7.67
N PHE A 50 -10.73 5.98 7.17
CA PHE A 50 -11.34 7.14 7.81
C PHE A 50 -12.03 6.79 9.13
N ARG A 51 -12.75 5.67 9.21
CA ARG A 51 -13.30 5.16 10.47
C ARG A 51 -12.21 4.92 11.51
N ASP A 52 -11.11 4.29 11.10
CA ASP A 52 -9.96 4.03 11.98
C ASP A 52 -9.33 5.34 12.46
N ALA A 53 -9.20 6.35 11.59
CA ALA A 53 -8.69 7.67 11.96
C ALA A 53 -9.59 8.41 12.97
N ARG A 54 -10.92 8.35 12.79
CA ARG A 54 -11.88 8.88 13.78
C ARG A 54 -11.74 8.18 15.13
N GLY A 55 -11.55 6.86 15.12
CA GLY A 55 -11.27 6.08 16.34
C GLY A 55 -9.98 6.55 17.02
N ARG A 56 -8.89 6.66 16.26
CA ARG A 56 -7.61 7.14 16.77
C ARG A 56 -7.70 8.54 17.36
N GLU A 57 -8.40 9.48 16.73
CA GLU A 57 -8.60 10.82 17.29
C GLU A 57 -9.43 10.79 18.57
N ARG A 58 -10.53 10.02 18.59
CA ARG A 58 -11.42 9.90 19.75
C ARG A 58 -10.70 9.37 20.99
N PHE A 59 -9.75 8.46 20.80
CA PHE A 59 -9.04 7.78 21.88
C PHE A 59 -7.57 8.22 22.00
N ALA A 60 -7.18 9.34 21.38
CA ALA A 60 -5.81 9.84 21.44
C ALA A 60 -5.43 10.32 22.85
N ALA A 61 -4.24 9.91 23.31
CA ALA A 61 -3.58 10.52 24.45
C ALA A 61 -3.32 12.02 24.17
N PRO A 62 -3.29 12.89 25.20
CA PRO A 62 -3.19 14.35 25.02
C PRO A 62 -2.08 14.81 24.06
N GLU A 63 -0.90 14.20 24.16
CA GLU A 63 0.27 14.47 23.35
C GLU A 63 0.10 14.13 21.86
N ASN A 64 -0.86 13.27 21.51
CA ASN A 64 -1.13 12.80 20.15
C ASN A 64 -2.42 13.37 19.54
N ARG A 65 -3.16 14.23 20.27
CA ARG A 65 -4.47 14.75 19.79
C ARG A 65 -4.35 15.54 18.51
N ASP A 66 -3.33 16.38 18.40
CA ASP A 66 -3.15 17.23 17.23
C ASP A 66 -2.75 16.44 15.99
N SER A 67 -1.90 15.41 16.13
CA SER A 67 -1.53 14.54 15.01
C SER A 67 -2.72 13.69 14.56
N ALA A 68 -3.48 13.11 15.51
CA ALA A 68 -4.66 12.32 15.20
C ALA A 68 -5.76 13.15 14.51
N ARG A 69 -5.99 14.40 14.95
CA ARG A 69 -6.91 15.33 14.28
C ARG A 69 -6.48 15.65 12.85
N LYS A 70 -5.21 16.02 12.65
CA LYS A 70 -4.66 16.32 11.32
C LYS A 70 -4.79 15.13 10.36
N ASP A 71 -4.57 13.92 10.86
CA ASP A 71 -4.73 12.69 10.06
C ASP A 71 -6.18 12.46 9.64
N ARG A 72 -7.14 12.67 10.55
CA ARG A 72 -8.57 12.57 10.23
C ARG A 72 -8.98 13.63 9.20
N GLU A 73 -8.57 14.89 9.39
CA GLU A 73 -8.86 16.00 8.47
C GLU A 73 -8.29 15.74 7.07
N ARG A 74 -7.03 15.26 6.99
CA ARG A 74 -6.41 14.89 5.72
C ARG A 74 -7.20 13.80 5.00
N LEU A 75 -7.63 12.76 5.72
CA LEU A 75 -8.43 11.67 5.14
C LEU A 75 -9.82 12.13 4.71
N GLN A 76 -10.45 13.05 5.45
CA GLN A 76 -11.70 13.68 5.03
C GLN A 76 -11.52 14.40 3.69
N GLY A 77 -10.50 15.24 3.55
CA GLY A 77 -10.25 15.96 2.30
C GLY A 77 -9.98 15.04 1.10
N VAL A 78 -9.28 13.92 1.31
CA VAL A 78 -9.09 12.90 0.26
C VAL A 78 -10.42 12.29 -0.18
N LEU A 79 -11.31 11.98 0.78
CA LEU A 79 -12.61 11.38 0.49
C LEU A 79 -13.56 12.37 -0.21
N GLU A 80 -13.60 13.62 0.24
CA GLU A 80 -14.39 14.70 -0.37
C GLU A 80 -13.94 14.99 -1.82
N ALA A 81 -12.65 14.90 -2.10
CA ALA A 81 -12.10 15.05 -3.45
C ALA A 81 -12.26 13.80 -4.34
N SER A 82 -12.82 12.72 -3.82
CA SER A 82 -12.93 11.43 -4.51
C SER A 82 -14.38 11.07 -4.87
N ASN A 83 -14.54 10.06 -5.73
CA ASN A 83 -15.83 9.43 -6.01
C ASN A 83 -16.24 8.38 -4.95
N CYS A 84 -15.62 8.36 -3.78
CA CYS A 84 -15.92 7.43 -2.71
C CYS A 84 -16.67 8.14 -1.58
N PRO A 85 -18.00 8.32 -1.68
CA PRO A 85 -18.78 9.04 -0.68
C PRO A 85 -18.67 8.37 0.68
N VAL A 86 -18.56 9.17 1.75
CA VAL A 86 -18.62 8.66 3.13
C VAL A 86 -20.09 8.68 3.56
N PRO A 87 -20.68 7.54 3.97
CA PRO A 87 -22.00 7.55 4.59
C PRO A 87 -21.97 8.40 5.87
N GLY A 88 -22.95 9.30 6.01
CA GLY A 88 -23.13 10.16 7.18
C GLY A 88 -23.41 9.39 8.47
#